data_AF-A0A8S0H0N5-F1
#
_entry.id   AF-A0A8S0H0N5-F1
#
_cell.length_a   1.000
_cell.length_b   1.000
_cell.length_c   1.000
_cell.angle_alpha   90.00
_cell.angle_beta   90.00
_cell.angle_gamma   90.00
#
_symmetry.space_group_name_H-M   'P 1'
#
loop_
_entity.id
_entity.type
_entity.pdbx_description
1 polymer ?
#
loop_
_entity_poly.entity_id
_entity_poly.type
_entity_poly.pdbx_seq_one_letter_code
_entity_poly.pdbx_strand_id
1 'polypeptide(L)'
;MGGVKRMMEEDMERGFSRVEDTFVCLRCVEDDGLKAFIKDNSVRGICSYCDGSRRVADMNDVIEHVFNSLSIEWGEATNEGLAYETREGGWQGRVCGTWELLYYHGPSVRKKCSTLSPDPYTTWHGAREIRIRYP
;
A
#
# COMPACT_ATOMS: atom_id res chain seq x y z
N MET A 1 -22.58 -6.69 -17.08
CA MET A 1 -21.23 -6.20 -16.74
C MET A 1 -20.28 -7.39 -16.80
N GLY A 2 -19.19 -7.31 -17.57
CA GLY A 2 -18.29 -8.44 -17.83
C GLY A 2 -17.40 -8.79 -16.64
N GLY A 3 -16.93 -10.04 -16.56
CA GLY A 3 -16.14 -10.56 -15.43
C GLY A 3 -14.87 -9.76 -15.14
N VAL A 4 -14.16 -9.31 -16.19
CA VAL A 4 -12.96 -8.46 -16.08
C VAL A 4 -13.26 -7.14 -15.37
N LYS A 5 -14.44 -6.55 -15.63
CA LYS A 5 -14.81 -5.27 -15.04
C LYS A 5 -15.07 -5.39 -13.53
N ARG A 6 -15.70 -6.49 -13.11
CA ARG A 6 -15.89 -6.80 -11.67
C ARG A 6 -14.55 -7.02 -10.97
N MET A 7 -13.63 -7.77 -11.58
CA MET A 7 -12.29 -7.97 -11.01
C MET A 7 -11.54 -6.64 -10.83
N MET A 8 -11.61 -5.75 -11.82
CA MET A 8 -11.04 -4.40 -11.72
C MET A 8 -11.69 -3.56 -10.61
N GLU A 9 -13.01 -3.64 -10.46
CA GLU A 9 -13.74 -2.95 -9.39
C GLU A 9 -13.33 -3.46 -8.00
N GLU A 10 -13.20 -4.78 -7.83
CA GLU A 10 -12.74 -5.40 -6.59
C GLU A 10 -11.28 -5.08 -6.26
N ASP A 11 -10.38 -5.08 -7.26
CA ASP A 11 -8.97 -4.69 -7.07
C ASP A 11 -8.84 -3.21 -6.68
N MET A 12 -9.69 -2.34 -7.25
CA MET A 12 -9.75 -0.92 -6.87
C MET A 12 -10.26 -0.72 -5.45
N GLU A 13 -11.28 -1.48 -5.03
CA GLU A 13 -11.81 -1.43 -3.67
C GLU A 13 -10.80 -1.95 -2.64
N ARG A 14 -10.05 -3.01 -2.96
CA ARG A 14 -8.98 -3.55 -2.10
C ARG A 14 -7.71 -2.70 -2.07
N GLY A 15 -7.46 -1.91 -3.13
CA GLY A 15 -6.26 -1.09 -3.26
C GLY A 15 -5.00 -1.83 -3.75
N PHE A 16 -5.10 -3.13 -4.05
CA PHE A 16 -4.03 -3.92 -4.67
C PHE A 16 -4.60 -5.08 -5.50
N SER A 17 -3.84 -5.51 -6.51
CA SER A 17 -4.15 -6.66 -7.35
C SER A 17 -3.60 -7.96 -6.77
N ARG A 18 -4.32 -9.06 -6.96
CA ARG A 18 -3.85 -10.40 -6.58
C ARG A 18 -2.82 -10.95 -7.56
N VAL A 19 -1.97 -11.83 -7.04
CA VAL A 19 -1.00 -12.60 -7.83
C VAL A 19 -1.35 -14.08 -7.70
N GLU A 20 -1.39 -14.80 -8.82
CA GLU A 20 -1.71 -16.23 -8.81
C GLU A 20 -0.46 -17.07 -8.51
N ASP A 21 -0.66 -18.18 -7.78
CA ASP A 21 0.31 -19.26 -7.54
C ASP A 21 1.74 -18.82 -7.17
N THR A 22 1.85 -17.71 -6.43
CA THR A 22 3.14 -17.13 -6.04
C THR A 22 3.37 -17.29 -4.55
N PHE A 23 4.51 -17.89 -4.19
CA PHE A 23 4.86 -18.20 -2.81
C PHE A 23 6.25 -17.68 -2.47
N VAL A 24 6.40 -17.11 -1.26
CA VAL A 24 7.66 -16.50 -0.81
C VAL A 24 8.14 -17.11 0.50
N CYS A 25 9.45 -17.32 0.62
CA CYS A 25 10.08 -17.83 1.84
C CYS A 25 10.74 -16.71 2.65
N LEU A 26 11.00 -16.96 3.95
CA LEU A 26 11.67 -16.00 4.84
C LEU A 26 13.03 -15.49 4.34
N ARG A 27 13.74 -16.26 3.52
CA ARG A 27 15.07 -15.86 3.02
C ARG A 27 15.02 -14.87 1.86
N CYS A 28 13.89 -14.80 1.15
CA CYS A 28 13.70 -13.90 0.02
C CYS A 28 13.15 -12.54 0.48
N VAL A 29 12.96 -12.34 1.79
CA VAL A 29 12.42 -11.11 2.36
C VAL A 29 13.41 -10.55 3.38
N GLU A 30 13.69 -9.26 3.27
CA GLU A 30 14.65 -8.58 4.13
C GLU A 30 14.01 -7.93 5.36
N ASP A 31 12.76 -7.49 5.26
CA ASP A 31 12.04 -6.82 6.34
C ASP A 31 11.74 -7.78 7.50
N ASP A 32 12.07 -7.37 8.73
CA ASP A 32 11.93 -8.21 9.91
C ASP A 32 10.47 -8.40 10.35
N GLY A 33 9.60 -7.40 10.11
CA GLY A 33 8.16 -7.52 10.35
C GLY A 33 7.52 -8.56 9.43
N LEU A 34 7.85 -8.49 8.14
CA LEU A 34 7.40 -9.48 7.15
C LEU A 34 7.98 -10.87 7.42
N LYS A 35 9.24 -10.97 7.86
CA LYS A 35 9.81 -12.27 8.29
C LYS A 35 9.02 -12.88 9.45
N ALA A 36 8.61 -12.08 10.43
CA ALA A 36 7.78 -12.55 11.54
C ALA A 36 6.42 -13.05 11.03
N PHE A 37 5.75 -12.27 10.18
CA PHE A 37 4.49 -12.67 9.56
C PHE A 37 4.61 -13.99 8.77
N ILE A 38 5.62 -14.13 7.91
CA ILE A 38 5.85 -15.34 7.11
C ILE A 38 6.18 -16.53 8.03
N LYS A 39 6.92 -16.33 9.13
CA LYS A 39 7.25 -17.41 10.07
C LYS A 39 5.99 -18.08 10.65
N ASP A 40 5.00 -17.26 10.95
CA ASP A 40 3.76 -17.68 11.61
C ASP A 40 2.73 -18.21 10.59
N ASN A 41 2.74 -17.69 9.36
CA ASN A 41 1.75 -18.01 8.32
C ASN A 41 2.30 -18.88 7.16
N SER A 42 3.39 -19.63 7.38
CA SER A 42 4.01 -20.43 6.32
C SER A 42 3.73 -21.93 6.39
N VAL A 43 3.60 -22.55 5.21
CA VAL A 43 3.45 -24.00 5.03
C VAL A 43 4.64 -24.57 4.25
N ARG A 44 4.86 -25.89 4.27
CA ARG A 44 5.91 -26.51 3.45
C ARG A 44 5.55 -26.40 1.97
N GLY A 45 6.47 -25.91 1.14
CA GLY A 45 6.27 -25.73 -0.28
C GLY A 45 7.56 -25.35 -1.02
N ILE A 46 7.42 -24.86 -2.25
CA ILE A 46 8.52 -24.37 -3.09
C ILE A 46 8.40 -22.85 -3.21
N CYS A 47 9.50 -22.14 -2.99
CA CYS A 47 9.52 -20.68 -3.10
C CYS A 47 9.65 -20.25 -4.56
N SER A 48 8.71 -19.45 -5.07
CA SER A 48 8.70 -18.98 -6.47
C SER A 48 9.89 -18.08 -6.83
N TYR A 49 10.60 -17.56 -5.84
CA TYR A 49 11.74 -16.64 -6.04
C TYR A 49 13.13 -17.28 -5.97
N CYS A 50 13.27 -18.42 -5.28
CA CYS A 50 14.59 -19.07 -5.11
C CYS A 50 14.56 -20.56 -5.40
N ASP A 51 13.43 -21.09 -5.86
CA ASP A 51 13.17 -22.49 -6.20
C ASP A 51 13.47 -23.51 -5.09
N GLY A 52 13.71 -23.02 -3.87
CA GLY A 52 14.05 -23.86 -2.73
C GLY A 52 12.82 -24.46 -2.07
N SER A 53 12.90 -25.75 -1.74
CA SER A 53 11.93 -26.40 -0.85
C SER A 53 12.10 -25.88 0.59
N ARG A 54 11.10 -25.14 1.08
CA ARG A 54 11.16 -24.37 2.34
C ARG A 54 9.77 -24.25 2.96
N ARG A 55 9.68 -23.56 4.11
CA ARG A 55 8.42 -22.95 4.54
C ARG A 55 8.18 -21.67 3.73
N VAL A 56 7.01 -21.58 3.11
CA VAL A 56 6.59 -20.49 2.23
C VAL A 56 5.21 -19.97 2.65
N ALA A 57 4.97 -18.68 2.45
CA ALA A 57 3.66 -18.05 2.61
C ALA A 57 3.11 -17.66 1.23
N ASP A 58 1.79 -17.58 1.10
CA ASP A 58 1.12 -17.06 -0.09
C ASP A 58 1.47 -15.58 -0.28
N MET A 59 1.82 -15.18 -1.51
CA MET A 59 2.22 -13.80 -1.77
C MET A 59 1.05 -12.81 -1.57
N ASN A 60 -0.20 -13.23 -1.80
CA ASN A 60 -1.36 -12.38 -1.54
C ASN A 60 -1.49 -12.07 -0.04
N ASP A 61 -1.28 -13.06 0.83
CA ASP A 61 -1.32 -12.86 2.29
C ASP A 61 -0.23 -11.86 2.74
N VAL A 62 0.95 -11.95 2.12
CA VAL A 62 2.06 -11.02 2.41
C VAL A 62 1.73 -9.60 1.92
N ILE A 63 1.18 -9.44 0.72
CA ILE A 63 0.76 -8.14 0.18
C ILE A 63 -0.33 -7.52 1.05
N GLU A 64 -1.33 -8.32 1.43
CA GLU A 64 -2.42 -7.88 2.31
C GLU A 64 -1.88 -7.44 3.68
N HIS A 65 -0.92 -8.18 4.24
CA HIS A 65 -0.28 -7.77 5.49
C HIS A 65 0.49 -6.46 5.37
N VAL A 66 1.22 -6.25 4.26
CA VAL A 66 1.89 -4.96 3.97
C VAL A 66 0.86 -3.83 3.89
N PHE A 67 -0.21 -4.04 3.12
CA PHE A 67 -1.25 -3.03 2.93
C PHE A 67 -1.93 -2.66 4.25
N ASN A 68 -2.35 -3.65 5.03
CA ASN A 68 -2.94 -3.44 6.35
C ASN A 68 -1.99 -2.70 7.31
N SER A 69 -0.69 -2.99 7.25
CA SER A 69 0.32 -2.28 8.05
C SER A 69 0.46 -0.81 7.63
N LEU A 70 0.39 -0.52 6.33
CA LEU A 70 0.39 0.86 5.83
C LEU A 70 -0.86 1.62 6.27
N SER A 71 -2.04 1.01 6.22
CA SER A 71 -3.31 1.63 6.60
C SER A 71 -3.41 2.03 8.08
N ILE A 72 -2.55 1.47 8.94
CA ILE A 72 -2.43 1.90 10.36
C ILE A 72 -1.73 3.25 10.46
N GLU A 73 -0.71 3.49 9.64
CA GLU A 73 0.12 4.70 9.67
C GLU A 73 -0.40 5.80 8.72
N TRP A 74 -1.13 5.38 7.68
CA TRP A 74 -1.63 6.23 6.60
C TRP A 74 -3.16 6.12 6.53
N GLY A 75 -3.85 7.14 7.03
CA GLY A 75 -5.30 7.20 7.01
C GLY A 75 -5.88 7.44 5.62
N GLU A 76 -7.09 6.93 5.40
CA GLU A 76 -7.86 7.22 4.19
C GLU A 76 -8.35 8.67 4.18
N ALA A 77 -8.24 9.35 3.03
CA ALA A 77 -8.59 10.76 2.91
C ALA A 77 -10.03 11.07 3.39
N THR A 78 -10.98 10.19 3.04
CA THR A 78 -12.38 10.30 3.48
C THR A 78 -12.52 10.23 5.00
N ASN A 79 -11.82 9.29 5.63
CA ASN A 79 -11.89 9.05 7.09
C ASN A 79 -11.17 10.15 7.88
N GLU A 80 -10.16 10.78 7.27
CA GLU A 80 -9.44 11.95 7.80
C GLU A 80 -10.21 13.28 7.59
N GLY A 81 -11.41 13.22 7.01
CA GLY A 81 -12.28 14.40 6.83
C GLY A 81 -11.83 15.34 5.72
N LEU A 82 -11.03 14.87 4.75
CA LEU A 82 -10.69 15.66 3.57
C LEU A 82 -11.92 15.77 2.66
N ALA A 83 -12.26 17.00 2.28
CA ALA A 83 -13.33 17.22 1.32
C ALA A 83 -12.92 16.74 -0.08
N TYR A 84 -13.85 16.17 -0.84
CA TYR A 84 -13.67 15.84 -2.26
C TYR A 84 -14.54 16.76 -3.11
N GLU A 85 -13.92 17.50 -4.04
CA GLU A 85 -14.63 18.33 -5.02
C GLU A 85 -15.10 17.45 -6.17
N THR A 86 -16.42 17.39 -6.38
CA THR A 86 -17.03 16.49 -7.35
C THR A 86 -17.14 17.08 -8.75
N ARG A 87 -17.12 18.42 -8.90
CA ARG A 87 -17.26 19.10 -10.20
C ARG A 87 -16.02 18.96 -11.06
N GLU A 88 -14.84 19.14 -10.48
CA GLU A 88 -13.55 19.01 -11.18
C GLU A 88 -12.85 17.68 -10.85
N GLY A 89 -13.27 17.01 -9.78
CA GLY A 89 -12.66 15.77 -9.29
C GLY A 89 -11.37 16.06 -8.55
N GLY A 90 -11.37 15.95 -7.22
CA GLY A 90 -10.13 15.99 -6.46
C GLY A 90 -10.29 16.22 -4.96
N TRP A 91 -9.36 15.66 -4.20
CA TRP A 91 -9.25 15.88 -2.76
C TRP A 91 -8.75 17.30 -2.46
N GLN A 92 -9.36 17.96 -1.46
CA GLN A 92 -9.02 19.32 -1.00
C GLN A 92 -7.81 19.33 -0.04
N GLY A 93 -6.83 18.48 -0.32
CA GLY A 93 -5.59 18.32 0.44
C GLY A 93 -4.63 17.36 -0.25
N ARG A 94 -3.46 17.16 0.33
CA ARG A 94 -2.47 16.23 -0.23
C ARG A 94 -2.88 14.80 0.08
N VAL A 95 -3.12 14.03 -0.97
CA VAL A 95 -3.35 12.60 -0.91
C VAL A 95 -2.21 11.92 -1.66
N CYS A 96 -1.72 10.81 -1.12
CA CYS A 96 -0.69 9.99 -1.73
C CYS A 96 -1.29 8.60 -1.94
N GLY A 97 -1.28 8.13 -3.18
CA GLY A 97 -1.77 6.77 -3.47
C GLY A 97 -0.80 5.71 -2.95
N THR A 98 -1.27 4.48 -2.74
CA THR A 98 -0.44 3.33 -2.32
C THR A 98 0.77 3.13 -3.22
N TRP A 99 0.59 3.29 -4.54
CA TRP A 99 1.69 3.18 -5.51
C TRP A 99 2.74 4.28 -5.32
N GLU A 100 2.32 5.54 -5.16
CA GLU A 100 3.23 6.66 -4.94
C GLU A 100 3.98 6.52 -3.61
N LEU A 101 3.27 6.09 -2.57
CA LEU A 101 3.83 5.82 -1.26
C LEU A 101 4.95 4.78 -1.35
N LEU A 102 4.67 3.64 -1.98
CA LEU A 102 5.66 2.56 -2.13
C LEU A 102 6.82 2.96 -3.04
N TYR A 103 6.56 3.67 -4.14
CA TYR A 103 7.58 4.04 -5.11
C TYR A 103 8.53 5.12 -4.59
N TYR A 104 8.00 6.19 -3.99
CA TYR A 104 8.80 7.34 -3.56
C TYR A 104 9.34 7.23 -2.14
N HIS A 105 8.70 6.44 -1.29
CA HIS A 105 9.07 6.34 0.13
C HIS A 105 9.52 4.94 0.53
N GLY A 106 9.00 3.89 -0.12
CA GLY A 106 9.29 2.51 0.25
C GLY A 106 8.82 2.17 1.66
N PRO A 107 8.97 0.91 2.09
CA PRO A 107 8.53 0.45 3.41
C PRO A 107 9.35 1.00 4.58
N SER A 108 10.48 1.68 4.33
CA SER A 108 11.44 2.11 5.35
C SER A 108 11.25 3.54 5.86
N VAL A 109 10.23 4.28 5.39
CA VAL A 109 10.09 5.71 5.70
C VAL A 109 9.10 5.97 6.84
N ARG A 110 9.62 6.62 7.89
CA ARG A 110 8.88 7.14 9.06
C ARG A 110 8.42 8.61 8.88
N LYS A 111 8.30 9.10 7.63
CA LYS A 111 8.00 10.52 7.32
C LYS A 111 6.63 10.66 6.67
N LYS A 112 5.84 11.62 7.19
CA LYS A 112 4.53 11.98 6.65
C LYS A 112 4.66 12.67 5.28
N CYS A 113 3.74 12.36 4.37
CA CYS A 113 3.65 12.94 3.02
C CYS A 113 3.61 14.48 3.01
N SER A 114 3.21 15.10 4.13
CA SER A 114 3.21 16.56 4.34
C SER A 114 4.56 17.25 4.17
N THR A 115 5.68 16.52 4.19
CA THR A 115 7.04 17.11 4.17
C THR A 115 7.73 17.11 2.81
N LEU A 116 7.12 16.51 1.78
CA LEU A 116 7.79 16.29 0.51
C LEU A 116 7.42 17.36 -0.50
N SER A 117 8.42 18.07 -1.02
CA SER A 117 8.27 18.98 -2.16
C SER A 117 7.60 18.24 -3.32
N PRO A 118 6.66 18.86 -4.04
CA PRO A 118 6.05 18.23 -5.19
C PRO A 118 7.08 17.99 -6.30
N ASP A 119 6.96 16.82 -6.91
CA ASP A 119 7.48 16.53 -8.24
C ASP A 119 6.90 17.57 -9.24
N PRO A 120 7.70 18.04 -10.23
CA PRO A 120 7.27 18.99 -11.26
C PRO A 120 6.03 18.57 -12.09
N TYR A 121 5.56 17.33 -12.01
CA TYR A 121 4.37 16.87 -12.75
C TYR A 121 3.05 17.01 -11.99
N THR A 122 3.05 17.41 -10.71
CA THR A 122 1.81 17.67 -9.95
C THR A 122 1.51 19.16 -9.94
N THR A 123 0.63 19.62 -10.83
CA THR A 123 0.15 21.00 -10.87
C THR A 123 -0.59 21.37 -9.59
N TRP A 124 -0.03 22.32 -8.83
CA TRP A 124 -0.60 22.90 -7.62
C TRP A 124 -1.52 24.08 -7.92
N HIS A 125 -2.74 24.04 -7.39
CA HIS A 125 -3.53 25.25 -7.11
C HIS A 125 -3.83 25.31 -5.61
N GLY A 126 -2.87 25.85 -4.84
CA GLY A 126 -3.07 26.45 -3.52
C GLY A 126 -3.42 25.54 -2.34
N ALA A 127 -2.43 25.24 -1.48
CA ALA A 127 -2.73 24.87 -0.08
C ALA A 127 -2.31 25.99 0.88
N ARG A 128 -3.25 26.39 1.71
CA ARG A 128 -2.97 26.96 3.03
C ARG A 128 -2.66 25.80 3.97
N GLU A 129 -1.59 25.92 4.76
CA GLU A 129 -1.24 24.97 5.82
C GLU A 129 -2.40 24.83 6.82
N ILE A 130 -2.99 23.64 6.93
CA ILE A 130 -3.82 23.26 8.07
C ILE A 130 -2.96 22.40 8.99
N ARG A 131 -2.56 23.01 10.11
CA ARG A 131 -1.72 22.40 11.15
C ARG A 131 -2.64 21.86 12.23
N ILE A 132 -3.05 20.59 12.14
CA ILE A 132 -3.81 19.96 13.22
C ILE A 132 -2.81 19.46 14.28
N ARG A 133 -2.83 20.15 15.43
CA ARG A 133 -2.12 19.77 16.65
C ARG A 133 -3.06 18.86 17.43
N TYR A 134 -2.69 17.60 17.68
CA TYR A 134 -3.43 16.76 18.64
C TYR A 134 -2.79 16.86 20.04
N PRO A 135 -3.58 16.73 21.13
CA PRO A 135 -3.13 16.75 22.52
C PRO A 135 -2.28 15.55 22.91
#